data_AF-M2SD79-F1
#
_entry.id   AF-M2SD79-F1
#
_cell.length_a   1.000
_cell.length_b   1.000
_cell.length_c   1.000
_cell.angle_alpha   90.00
_cell.angle_beta   90.00
_cell.angle_gamma   90.00
#
_symmetry.space_group_name_H-M   'P 1'
#
loop_
_entity.id
_entity.type
_entity.pdbx_description
1 polymer ?
#
loop_
_entity_poly.entity_id
_entity_poly.type
_entity_poly.pdbx_seq_one_letter_code
_entity_poly.pdbx_strand_id
1 'polypeptide(L)'
;MNPKHGAYSREGSREAQIALSALARTLHMSPLVLKIALSNAFDLLETTGGNPTLALHLSFNRLNYYIDSITLDRVIAAFRDAFAFILSDKKGECNTRR
;
A
#
# COMPACT_ATOMS: atom_id res chain seq x y z
N MET A 1 -1.54 -9.10 -36.79
CA MET A 1 -1.59 -9.69 -35.44
C MET A 1 -0.76 -8.79 -34.53
N ASN A 2 -1.38 -7.88 -33.78
CA ASN A 2 -0.69 -6.99 -32.84
C ASN A 2 -1.39 -7.13 -31.49
N PRO A 3 -0.80 -7.79 -30.49
CA PRO A 3 -1.40 -7.82 -29.18
C PRO A 3 -1.32 -6.41 -28.59
N LYS A 4 -2.51 -5.89 -28.36
CA LYS A 4 -2.84 -4.66 -27.65
C LYS A 4 -1.89 -4.47 -26.47
N HIS A 5 -1.27 -3.29 -26.38
CA HIS A 5 -0.68 -2.79 -25.15
C HIS A 5 -1.72 -3.01 -24.04
N GLY A 6 -1.41 -3.94 -23.14
CA GLY A 6 -2.25 -4.28 -22.01
C GLY A 6 -2.55 -3.00 -21.27
N ALA A 7 -3.83 -2.65 -21.23
CA ALA A 7 -4.33 -1.63 -20.35
C ALA A 7 -3.80 -1.94 -18.97
N TYR A 8 -2.85 -1.14 -18.49
CA TYR A 8 -2.55 -1.07 -17.07
C TYR A 8 -3.88 -0.70 -16.42
N SER A 9 -4.55 -1.69 -15.83
CA SER A 9 -5.78 -1.49 -15.09
C SER A 9 -5.56 -0.29 -14.17
N ARG A 10 -6.33 0.77 -14.43
CA ARG A 10 -6.43 1.99 -13.62
C ARG A 10 -7.19 1.66 -12.33
N GLU A 11 -6.86 0.56 -11.69
CA GLU A 11 -7.49 0.09 -10.47
C GLU A 11 -6.77 0.76 -9.29
N GLY A 12 -7.40 1.82 -8.80
CA GLY A 12 -6.96 2.61 -7.65
C GLY A 12 -7.06 4.12 -7.89
N SER A 13 -7.45 4.87 -6.86
CA SER A 13 -7.44 6.33 -6.86
C SER A 13 -6.03 6.85 -7.17
N ARG A 14 -5.88 7.94 -7.93
CA ARG A 14 -4.56 8.56 -8.25
C ARG A 14 -3.74 8.80 -6.98
N GLU A 15 -4.42 9.18 -5.91
CA GLU A 15 -3.86 9.44 -4.60
C GLU A 15 -3.39 8.17 -3.90
N ALA A 16 -4.09 7.04 -4.06
CA ALA A 16 -3.62 5.75 -3.57
C ALA A 16 -2.35 5.31 -4.31
N GLN A 17 -2.24 5.59 -5.61
CA GLN A 17 -1.03 5.32 -6.37
C GLN A 17 0.15 6.21 -5.94
N ILE A 18 -0.11 7.48 -5.64
CA ILE A 18 0.90 8.41 -5.10
C ILE A 18 1.37 7.94 -3.72
N ALA A 19 0.45 7.61 -2.81
CA ALA A 19 0.76 7.11 -1.49
C ALA A 19 1.57 5.79 -1.55
N LEU A 20 1.17 4.87 -2.43
CA LEU A 20 1.88 3.60 -2.62
C LEU A 20 3.27 3.80 -3.24
N SER A 21 3.42 4.76 -4.15
CA SER A 21 4.73 5.11 -4.73
C SER A 21 5.66 5.75 -3.69
N ALA A 22 5.12 6.61 -2.82
CA ALA A 22 5.86 7.19 -1.71
C ALA A 22 6.29 6.11 -0.71
N LEU A 23 5.38 5.19 -0.37
CA LEU A 23 5.66 4.05 0.51
C LEU A 23 6.77 3.15 -0.04
N ALA A 24 6.70 2.80 -1.33
CA ALA A 24 7.71 2.01 -2.00
C ALA A 24 9.08 2.69 -1.97
N ARG A 25 9.13 4.01 -2.16
CA ARG A 25 10.36 4.81 -2.02
C ARG A 25 10.93 4.76 -0.61
N THR A 26 10.11 4.93 0.42
CA THR A 26 10.56 4.87 1.83
C THR A 26 11.14 3.51 2.18
N LEU A 27 10.57 2.45 1.62
CA LEU A 27 11.05 1.08 1.81
C LEU A 27 12.16 0.67 0.83
N HIS A 28 12.67 1.62 0.03
CA HIS A 28 13.69 1.38 -1.00
C HIS A 28 13.37 0.19 -1.93
N MET A 29 12.09 -0.01 -2.25
CA MET A 29 11.63 -1.12 -3.08
C MET A 29 10.84 -0.65 -4.30
N SER A 30 10.68 -1.56 -5.28
CA SER A 30 9.82 -1.30 -6.43
C SER A 30 8.34 -1.26 -6.01
N PRO A 31 7.53 -0.32 -6.54
CA PRO A 31 6.09 -0.30 -6.32
C PRO A 31 5.38 -1.61 -6.68
N LEU A 32 5.93 -2.37 -7.63
CA LEU A 32 5.42 -3.67 -8.02
C LEU A 32 5.65 -4.73 -6.93
N VAL A 33 6.84 -4.73 -6.31
CA VAL A 33 7.17 -5.62 -5.18
C VAL A 33 6.27 -5.30 -3.99
N LEU A 34 6.04 -4.02 -3.70
CA LEU A 34 5.15 -3.59 -2.64
C LEU A 34 3.70 -4.05 -2.88
N LYS A 35 3.19 -3.96 -4.12
CA LYS A 35 1.86 -4.47 -4.46
C LYS A 35 1.75 -5.97 -4.24
N ILE A 36 2.74 -6.75 -4.68
CA ILE A 36 2.77 -8.20 -4.45
C ILE A 36 2.80 -8.49 -2.95
N ALA A 37 3.61 -7.76 -2.18
CA ALA A 37 3.67 -7.91 -0.73
C ALA A 37 2.32 -7.62 -0.06
N LEU A 38 1.62 -6.57 -0.48
CA LEU A 38 0.30 -6.22 0.05
C LEU A 38 -0.76 -7.28 -0.29
N SER A 39 -0.78 -7.78 -1.53
CA SER A 39 -1.70 -8.87 -1.92
C SER A 39 -1.43 -10.14 -1.10
N ASN A 40 -0.18 -10.58 -1.01
CA ASN A 40 0.19 -11.74 -0.21
C ASN A 40 -0.14 -11.55 1.28
N ALA A 41 0.01 -10.33 1.81
CA ALA A 41 -0.35 -10.03 3.20
C ALA A 41 -1.86 -10.09 3.42
N PHE A 42 -2.67 -9.69 2.44
CA PHE A 42 -4.12 -9.82 2.50
C PHE A 42 -4.54 -11.30 2.55
N ASP A 43 -3.92 -12.16 1.73
CA ASP A 43 -4.16 -13.60 1.76
C ASP A 43 -3.72 -14.25 3.09
N LEU A 44 -2.68 -13.70 3.72
CA LEU A 44 -2.17 -14.16 5.02
C LEU A 44 -2.93 -13.59 6.23
N LEU A 45 -3.89 -12.70 6.01
CA LEU A 45 -4.57 -12.01 7.10
C LEU A 45 -5.37 -13.00 7.96
N GLU A 46 -6.02 -13.97 7.35
CA GLU A 46 -6.72 -15.03 8.07
C GLU A 46 -5.75 -15.93 8.85
N THR A 47 -4.61 -16.27 8.24
CA THR A 47 -3.59 -17.14 8.86
C THR A 47 -2.89 -16.47 10.05
N THR A 48 -2.88 -15.14 10.10
CA THR A 48 -2.26 -14.35 11.17
C THR A 48 -3.24 -13.92 12.24
N GLY A 49 -4.46 -14.49 12.27
CA GLY A 49 -5.48 -14.13 13.25
C GLY A 49 -6.00 -12.70 13.06
N GLY A 50 -5.95 -12.18 11.84
CA GLY A 50 -6.38 -10.82 11.52
C GLY A 50 -5.35 -9.74 11.84
N ASN A 51 -4.08 -10.08 12.11
CA ASN A 51 -3.03 -9.10 12.39
C ASN A 51 -2.35 -8.62 11.09
N PRO A 52 -2.66 -7.39 10.60
CA PRO A 52 -2.15 -6.92 9.32
C PRO A 52 -0.64 -6.67 9.33
N THR A 53 -0.07 -6.23 10.45
CA THR A 53 1.39 -6.02 10.57
C THR A 53 2.13 -7.34 10.43
N LEU A 54 1.67 -8.38 11.14
CA LEU A 54 2.27 -9.71 11.07
C LEU A 54 2.14 -10.30 9.67
N ALA A 55 0.97 -10.15 9.03
CA ALA A 55 0.74 -10.61 7.67
C ALA A 55 1.68 -9.94 6.66
N LEU A 56 1.88 -8.62 6.82
CA LEU A 56 2.80 -7.84 5.99
C LEU A 56 4.26 -8.26 6.22
N HIS A 57 4.64 -8.52 7.47
CA HIS A 57 5.99 -8.99 7.82
C HIS A 57 6.29 -10.36 7.22
N LEU A 58 5.37 -11.31 7.34
CA LEU A 58 5.49 -12.65 6.72
C LEU A 58 5.53 -12.56 5.19
N SER A 59 4.74 -11.66 4.61
CA SER A 59 4.73 -11.42 3.17
C SER A 59 6.08 -10.91 2.67
N PHE A 60 6.69 -9.94 3.36
CA PHE A 60 8.03 -9.45 3.02
C PHE A 60 9.09 -10.53 3.17
N ASN A 61 9.03 -11.33 4.23
CA ASN A 61 9.92 -12.48 4.42
C ASN A 61 9.81 -13.50 3.27
N ARG A 62 8.60 -13.79 2.78
CA ARG A 62 8.39 -14.68 1.61
C ARG A 62 9.03 -14.13 0.33
N LEU A 63 9.16 -12.82 0.22
CA LEU A 63 9.81 -12.15 -0.91
C LEU A 63 11.32 -11.97 -0.71
N ASN A 64 11.91 -12.56 0.35
CA ASN A 64 13.29 -12.35 0.78
C ASN A 64 13.63 -10.89 1.10
N TYR A 65 12.62 -10.09 1.47
CA TYR A 65 12.81 -8.75 2.01
C TYR A 65 12.77 -8.81 3.53
N TYR A 66 13.95 -8.75 4.15
CA TYR A 66 14.04 -8.70 5.59
C TYR A 66 13.86 -7.25 6.06
N ILE A 67 12.71 -6.97 6.66
CA ILE A 67 12.39 -5.66 7.24
C ILE A 67 12.24 -5.87 8.74
N ASP A 68 12.98 -5.10 9.52
CA ASP A 68 12.83 -5.10 10.98
C ASP A 68 11.42 -4.67 11.38
N SER A 69 10.83 -5.30 12.41
CA SER A 69 9.44 -5.02 12.81
C SER A 69 9.21 -3.57 13.22
N ILE A 70 10.19 -2.91 13.86
CA ILE A 70 10.10 -1.50 14.26
C ILE A 70 10.08 -0.61 13.00
N THR A 71 10.91 -0.95 12.01
CA THR A 71 10.92 -0.24 10.72
C THR A 71 9.59 -0.41 10.00
N LEU A 72 9.06 -1.64 9.98
CA LEU A 72 7.78 -1.94 9.38
C LEU A 72 6.64 -1.17 10.04
N ASP A 73 6.58 -1.15 11.37
CA ASP A 73 5.55 -0.42 12.11
C ASP A 73 5.60 1.08 11.87
N ARG A 74 6.80 1.68 11.86
CA ARG A 74 6.99 3.11 11.54
C ARG A 74 6.51 3.44 10.14
N VAL A 75 6.78 2.55 9.20
CA VAL A 75 6.40 2.74 7.80
C VAL A 75 4.89 2.57 7.60
N ILE A 76 4.27 1.59 8.26
CA ILE A 76 2.81 1.43 8.27
C ILE A 76 2.15 2.65 8.92
N ALA A 77 2.69 3.15 10.05
CA ALA A 77 2.19 4.35 10.70
C ALA A 77 2.27 5.56 9.78
N ALA A 78 3.42 5.81 9.17
CA ALA A 78 3.60 6.90 8.21
C ALA A 78 2.68 6.77 6.98
N PHE A 79 2.45 5.55 6.49
CA PHE A 79 1.49 5.31 5.40
C PHE A 79 0.06 5.64 5.82
N ARG A 80 -0.36 5.19 7.01
CA ARG A 80 -1.69 5.50 7.55
C ARG A 80 -1.88 7.00 7.76
N ASP A 81 -0.87 7.69 8.27
CA ASP A 81 -0.91 9.14 8.47
C ASP A 81 -1.00 9.89 7.14
N ALA A 82 -0.17 9.52 6.16
CA ALA A 82 -0.23 10.10 4.82
C ALA A 82 -1.58 9.83 4.12
N PHE A 83 -2.11 8.62 4.26
CA PHE A 83 -3.40 8.25 3.69
C PHE A 83 -4.55 8.98 4.40
N ALA A 84 -4.49 9.12 5.72
CA ALA A 84 -5.45 9.90 6.51
C ALA A 84 -5.41 11.38 6.14
N PHE A 85 -4.23 11.95 5.91
CA PHE A 85 -4.05 13.33 5.44
C PHE A 85 -4.71 13.53 4.07
N ILE A 86 -4.43 12.65 3.10
CA ILE A 86 -5.02 12.67 1.75
C ILE A 86 -6.55 12.51 1.79
N LEU A 87 -7.07 11.61 2.64
CA LEU A 87 -8.51 11.42 2.80
C LEU A 87 -9.18 12.61 3.51
N SER A 88 -8.49 13.25 4.45
CA SER A 88 -8.99 14.42 5.16
C SER A 88 -9.06 15.64 4.25
N ASP A 89 -8.11 15.79 3.33
CA ASP A 89 -8.10 16.84 2.30
C ASP A 89 -9.34 16.75 1.38
N LYS A 90 -9.77 15.52 1.05
CA LYS A 90 -11.04 15.28 0.31
C LYS A 90 -12.31 15.49 1.12
N LYS A 91 -12.24 15.61 2.45
CA LYS A 91 -13.42 15.88 3.29
C LYS A 91 -13.78 17.37 3.34
N GLY A 92 -12.96 18.24 2.72
CA GLY A 92 -13.20 19.68 2.59
C GLY A 92 -14.12 20.10 1.44
N GLU A 93 -14.37 19.24 0.44
CA GLU A 93 -15.26 19.54 -0.70
C GLU A 93 -16.66 18.94 -0.51
N CYS A 94 -17.35 19.31 0.56
CA CYS A 94 -18.80 19.09 0.64
C CYS A 94 -19.48 20.14 1.52
N ASN A 95 -19.36 21.43 1.15
CA ASN A 95 -20.40 22.43 1.41
C ASN A 95 -20.06 23.78 0.77
N THR A 96 -20.37 23.93 -0.51
CA THR A 96 -20.66 25.24 -1.10
C THR A 96 -21.92 25.12 -1.96
N ARG A 97 -23.04 24.96 -1.27
CA ARG A 97 -24.34 25.43 -1.74
C ARG A 97 -24.97 26.24 -0.62
N ARG A 98 -24.77 27.56 -0.67
CA ARG A 98 -25.78 28.51 -0.24
C ARG A 98 -25.64 29.79 -1.03
#